data_AF-D3MT74-F1
#
_entry.id   AF-D3MT74-F1
#
_cell.length_a   1.000
_cell.length_b   1.000
_cell.length_c   1.000
_cell.angle_alpha   90.00
_cell.angle_beta   90.00
_cell.angle_gamma   90.00
#
_symmetry.space_group_name_H-M   'P 1'
#
loop_
_entity.id
_entity.type
_entity.pdbx_description
1 polymer ?
#
loop_
_entity_poly.entity_id
_entity_poly.type
_entity_poly.pdbx_seq_one_letter_code
_entity_poly.pdbx_strand_id
1 'polypeptide(L)'
;MLPEVLGINEFKSLKSVDSNMSVILCDIQTGDIIDIVPDRRKRYLREYFESFSKEARSMVKYITTDMYQTYIGLGIDLFPNAQIVIDKFHVVQLFTRCMQKLRIDVMKNFNTRSTNNKKLKKYWKVLLKKNFNLNGVKFYKYVHYKKWTNTKEILIDLLSLSDRLSVGHSLYQEFLYTIHNRDIDGLETFFR
;
A
#
# COMPACT_ATOMS: atom_id res chain seq x y z
N MET A 1 -1.35 13.12 -27.06
CA MET A 1 -1.98 14.15 -26.21
C MET A 1 -1.94 13.63 -24.78
N LEU A 2 -1.73 14.49 -23.77
CA LEU A 2 -1.74 14.09 -22.36
C LEU A 2 -3.16 14.27 -21.77
N PRO A 3 -3.57 13.44 -20.81
CA PRO A 3 -4.90 13.50 -20.19
C PRO A 3 -4.97 14.64 -19.15
N GLU A 4 -6.18 14.94 -18.66
CA GLU A 4 -6.33 15.84 -17.51
C GLU A 4 -5.84 15.17 -16.20
N VAL A 5 -6.04 13.85 -16.07
CA VAL A 5 -5.63 13.06 -14.89
C VAL A 5 -4.66 11.96 -15.33
N LEU A 6 -3.38 12.21 -15.13
CA LEU A 6 -2.31 11.30 -15.52
C LEU A 6 -1.97 10.32 -14.39
N GLY A 7 -2.02 9.02 -14.67
CA GLY A 7 -1.52 7.96 -13.81
C GLY A 7 -0.11 7.55 -14.19
N ILE A 8 0.77 7.43 -13.19
CA ILE A 8 2.14 6.94 -13.35
C ILE A 8 2.35 5.79 -12.37
N ASN A 9 2.61 4.59 -12.89
CA ASN A 9 2.89 3.41 -12.07
C ASN A 9 4.02 2.55 -12.69
N GLU A 10 4.62 1.67 -11.89
CA GLU A 10 5.67 0.76 -12.32
C GLU A 10 5.16 -0.69 -12.42
N PHE A 11 5.65 -1.42 -13.41
CA PHE A 11 5.48 -2.87 -13.48
C PHE A 11 6.75 -3.57 -13.98
N LYS A 12 6.87 -4.86 -13.64
CA LYS A 12 8.02 -5.66 -14.04
C LYS A 12 7.84 -6.12 -15.48
N SER A 13 8.69 -5.63 -16.38
CA SER A 13 8.70 -6.04 -17.78
C SER A 13 9.29 -7.44 -17.97
N LEU A 14 8.95 -8.08 -19.10
CA LEU A 14 9.52 -9.36 -19.49
C LEU A 14 11.04 -9.25 -19.64
N LYS A 15 11.75 -10.38 -19.49
CA LYS A 15 13.24 -10.48 -19.44
C LYS A 15 13.99 -9.92 -20.67
N SER A 16 13.30 -9.43 -21.68
CA SER A 16 13.84 -8.93 -22.95
C SER A 16 14.10 -7.42 -22.98
N VAL A 17 13.92 -6.71 -21.86
CA VAL A 17 14.21 -5.27 -21.73
C VAL A 17 15.36 -5.09 -20.74
N ASP A 18 16.39 -4.32 -21.11
CA ASP A 18 17.59 -4.07 -20.28
C ASP A 18 17.26 -3.45 -18.90
N SER A 19 16.09 -2.82 -18.78
CA SER A 19 15.52 -2.34 -17.53
C SER A 19 14.55 -3.38 -16.94
N ASN A 20 14.85 -3.86 -15.73
CA ASN A 20 14.00 -4.80 -14.98
C ASN A 20 12.58 -4.26 -14.65
N MET A 21 12.30 -2.98 -14.88
CA MET A 21 11.04 -2.31 -14.53
C MET A 21 10.71 -1.25 -15.58
N SER A 22 9.46 -1.22 -16.02
CA SER A 22 8.91 -0.22 -16.95
C SER A 22 7.81 0.59 -16.27
N VAL A 23 7.54 1.76 -16.81
CA VAL A 23 6.53 2.70 -16.33
C VAL A 23 5.33 2.63 -17.25
N ILE A 24 4.15 2.46 -16.68
CA ILE A 24 2.89 2.59 -17.40
C ILE A 24 2.30 3.97 -17.14
N LEU A 25 1.88 4.62 -18.21
CA LEU A 25 1.15 5.87 -18.19
C LEU A 25 -0.28 5.60 -18.59
N CYS A 26 -1.24 6.06 -17.80
CA CYS A 26 -2.65 5.88 -18.11
C CYS A 26 -3.45 7.15 -17.84
N ASP A 27 -4.57 7.29 -18.55
CA ASP A 27 -5.63 8.20 -18.17
C ASP A 27 -6.42 7.52 -17.05
N ILE A 28 -6.48 8.17 -15.88
CA ILE A 28 -7.16 7.62 -14.71
C ILE A 28 -8.69 7.74 -14.82
N GLN A 29 -9.19 8.69 -15.59
CA GLN A 29 -10.62 8.90 -15.78
C GLN A 29 -11.20 7.85 -16.72
N THR A 30 -10.52 7.56 -17.83
CA THR A 30 -11.00 6.58 -18.81
C THR A 30 -10.48 5.17 -18.55
N GLY A 31 -9.32 5.05 -17.88
CA GLY A 31 -8.59 3.79 -17.71
C GLY A 31 -7.72 3.42 -18.90
N ASP A 32 -7.63 4.28 -19.92
CA ASP A 32 -6.86 4.00 -21.12
C ASP A 32 -5.36 4.09 -20.87
N ILE A 33 -4.61 3.17 -21.49
CA ILE A 33 -3.15 3.21 -21.48
C ILE A 33 -2.72 4.27 -22.50
N ILE A 34 -1.96 5.25 -22.02
CA ILE A 34 -1.36 6.29 -22.86
C ILE A 34 -0.09 5.75 -23.49
N ASP A 35 0.79 5.17 -22.66
CA ASP A 35 2.07 4.65 -23.12
C ASP A 35 2.72 3.74 -22.07
N ILE A 36 3.75 3.00 -22.51
CA ILE A 36 4.64 2.22 -21.67
C ILE A 36 6.08 2.70 -21.91
N VAL A 37 6.64 3.38 -20.93
CA VAL A 37 8.03 3.83 -20.95
C VAL A 37 8.92 2.70 -20.43
N PRO A 38 9.87 2.17 -21.22
CA PRO A 38 10.63 0.99 -20.83
C PRO A 38 11.53 1.24 -19.62
N ASP A 39 11.95 2.48 -19.38
CA ASP A 39 12.91 2.85 -18.34
C ASP A 39 12.31 3.82 -17.32
N ARG A 40 12.45 3.49 -16.03
CA ARG A 40 11.99 4.30 -14.89
C ARG A 40 13.00 5.33 -14.38
N ARG A 41 14.21 5.37 -14.90
CA ARG A 41 15.25 6.32 -14.44
C ARG A 41 14.81 7.75 -14.76
N LYS A 42 15.04 8.65 -13.80
CA LYS A 42 14.63 10.07 -13.87
C LYS A 42 14.94 10.75 -15.21
N ARG A 43 16.15 10.50 -15.74
CA ARG A 43 16.61 11.07 -17.01
C ARG A 43 15.70 10.69 -18.19
N TYR A 44 15.40 9.41 -18.36
CA TYR A 44 14.59 8.91 -19.48
C TYR A 44 13.16 9.41 -19.40
N LEU A 45 12.58 9.40 -18.19
CA LEU A 45 11.23 9.93 -17.98
C LEU A 45 11.15 11.43 -18.23
N ARG A 46 12.18 12.18 -17.84
CA ARG A 46 12.26 13.61 -18.15
C ARG A 46 12.30 13.83 -19.66
N GLU A 47 13.21 13.17 -20.37
CA GLU A 47 13.33 13.26 -21.83
C GLU A 47 12.00 12.89 -22.52
N TYR A 48 11.33 11.84 -22.04
CA TYR A 48 10.01 11.43 -22.51
C TYR A 48 8.96 12.52 -22.32
N PHE A 49 8.82 13.08 -21.12
CA PHE A 49 7.80 14.11 -20.85
C PHE A 49 8.14 15.45 -21.52
N GLU A 50 9.41 15.80 -21.67
CA GLU A 50 9.85 17.01 -22.38
C GLU A 50 9.61 16.94 -23.89
N SER A 51 9.38 15.73 -24.45
CA SER A 51 8.93 15.59 -25.85
C SER A 51 7.52 16.15 -26.09
N PHE A 52 6.71 16.28 -25.03
CA PHE A 52 5.41 16.96 -25.09
C PHE A 52 5.58 18.47 -24.94
N SER A 53 4.79 19.22 -25.72
CA SER A 53 4.79 20.68 -25.64
C SER A 53 4.44 21.16 -24.23
N LYS A 54 4.89 22.37 -23.89
CA LYS A 54 4.61 22.96 -22.57
C LYS A 54 3.10 23.15 -22.36
N GLU A 55 2.37 23.47 -23.42
CA GLU A 55 0.91 23.62 -23.43
C GLU A 55 0.26 22.29 -23.07
N ALA A 56 0.67 21.19 -23.71
CA ALA A 56 0.15 19.85 -23.42
C ALA A 56 0.40 19.45 -21.96
N ARG A 57 1.59 19.73 -21.41
CA ARG A 57 1.90 19.47 -19.99
C ARG A 57 1.13 20.36 -19.02
N SER A 58 0.81 21.58 -19.44
CA SER A 58 0.04 22.53 -18.62
C SER A 58 -1.46 22.20 -18.54
N MET A 59 -1.95 21.33 -19.43
CA MET A 59 -3.34 20.83 -19.40
C MET A 59 -3.56 19.72 -18.37
N VAL A 60 -2.50 19.06 -17.91
CA VAL A 60 -2.60 18.05 -16.85
C VAL A 60 -2.93 18.75 -15.53
N LYS A 61 -4.05 18.37 -14.91
CA LYS A 61 -4.53 18.93 -13.64
C LYS A 61 -4.11 18.11 -12.44
N TYR A 62 -4.01 16.78 -12.62
CA TYR A 62 -3.64 15.86 -11.55
C TYR A 62 -2.67 14.81 -12.06
N ILE A 63 -1.68 14.48 -11.23
CA ILE A 63 -0.80 13.34 -11.45
C ILE A 63 -0.97 12.42 -10.25
N THR A 64 -1.49 11.21 -10.49
CA THR A 64 -1.48 10.16 -9.48
C THR A 64 -0.25 9.28 -9.65
N THR A 65 0.49 9.10 -8.57
CA THR A 65 1.73 8.31 -8.58
C THR A 65 1.96 7.63 -7.23
N ASP A 66 2.99 6.80 -7.15
CA ASP A 66 3.41 6.21 -5.89
C ASP A 66 4.18 7.23 -5.02
N MET A 67 4.72 6.80 -3.89
CA MET A 67 5.50 7.68 -3.00
C MET A 67 6.96 7.86 -3.45
N TYR A 68 7.32 7.51 -4.69
CA TYR A 68 8.69 7.62 -5.17
C TYR A 68 9.04 9.07 -5.49
N GLN A 69 10.03 9.59 -4.77
CA GLN A 69 10.47 10.99 -4.85
C GLN A 69 10.81 11.44 -6.28
N THR A 70 11.29 10.52 -7.13
CA THR A 70 11.59 10.83 -8.53
C THR A 70 10.36 11.25 -9.31
N TYR A 71 9.22 10.55 -9.15
CA TYR A 71 7.99 10.89 -9.84
C TYR A 71 7.38 12.18 -9.31
N ILE A 72 7.38 12.36 -7.99
CA ILE A 72 6.91 13.59 -7.35
C ILE A 72 7.71 14.79 -7.88
N GLY A 73 9.05 14.68 -7.91
CA GLY A 73 9.92 15.73 -8.43
C GLY A 73 9.69 16.00 -9.92
N LEU A 74 9.53 14.95 -10.75
CA LEU A 74 9.22 15.13 -12.17
C LEU A 74 7.87 15.81 -12.39
N GLY A 75 6.85 15.43 -11.61
CA GLY A 75 5.54 16.07 -11.63
C GLY A 75 5.62 17.57 -11.36
N ILE A 76 6.32 17.96 -10.28
CA ILE A 76 6.52 19.36 -9.90
C ILE A 76 7.33 20.11 -10.97
N ASP A 77 8.41 19.52 -11.47
CA ASP A 77 9.33 20.17 -12.41
C ASP A 77 8.71 20.36 -13.81
N LEU A 78 7.89 19.42 -14.28
CA LEU A 78 7.46 19.34 -15.67
C LEU A 78 5.99 19.71 -15.89
N PHE A 79 5.14 19.68 -14.86
CA PHE A 79 3.70 19.87 -14.97
C PHE A 79 3.25 21.02 -14.06
N PRO A 80 3.35 22.27 -14.53
CA PRO A 80 3.22 23.45 -13.66
C PRO A 80 1.84 23.63 -13.01
N ASN A 81 0.79 23.09 -13.63
CA ASN A 81 -0.59 23.21 -13.14
C ASN A 81 -1.09 21.93 -12.44
N ALA A 82 -0.28 20.88 -12.39
CA ALA A 82 -0.71 19.59 -11.89
C ALA A 82 -0.55 19.49 -10.37
N GLN A 83 -1.59 19.01 -9.69
CA GLN A 83 -1.50 18.58 -8.30
C GLN A 83 -1.03 17.12 -8.23
N ILE A 84 -0.04 16.85 -7.40
CA ILE A 84 0.46 15.49 -7.18
C ILE A 84 -0.40 14.80 -6.13
N VAL A 85 -0.97 13.66 -6.51
CA VAL A 85 -1.82 12.83 -5.67
C VAL A 85 -1.11 11.50 -5.45
N ILE A 86 -0.95 11.11 -4.18
CA ILE A 86 -0.39 9.80 -3.85
C ILE A 86 -1.49 8.74 -3.97
N ASP A 87 -1.22 7.67 -4.71
CA ASP A 87 -2.14 6.55 -4.80
C ASP A 87 -2.31 5.86 -3.44
N LYS A 88 -3.55 5.87 -2.95
CA LYS A 88 -3.98 5.24 -1.70
C LYS A 88 -3.59 3.77 -1.61
N PHE A 89 -3.51 3.04 -2.73
CA PHE A 89 -3.11 1.64 -2.73
C PHE A 89 -1.71 1.47 -2.16
N HIS A 90 -0.76 2.31 -2.58
CA HIS A 90 0.62 2.25 -2.11
C HIS A 90 0.74 2.61 -0.62
N VAL A 91 -0.08 3.55 -0.14
CA VAL A 91 -0.16 3.90 1.29
C VAL A 91 -0.69 2.71 2.10
N VAL A 92 -1.82 2.11 1.70
CA VAL A 92 -2.39 0.93 2.37
C VAL A 92 -1.41 -0.24 2.35
N GLN A 93 -0.70 -0.44 1.24
CA GLN A 93 0.34 -1.46 1.11
C GLN A 93 1.53 -1.18 2.05
N LEU A 94 1.92 0.08 2.24
CA LEU A 94 2.98 0.46 3.17
C LEU A 94 2.59 0.12 4.62
N PHE A 95 1.41 0.56 5.08
CA PHE A 95 0.90 0.23 6.42
C PHE A 95 0.81 -1.28 6.65
N THR A 96 0.31 -2.02 5.66
CA THR A 96 0.23 -3.48 5.72
C THR A 96 1.62 -4.13 5.87
N ARG A 97 2.62 -3.62 5.14
CA ARG A 97 4.02 -4.07 5.27
C ARG A 97 4.60 -3.74 6.64
N CYS A 98 4.31 -2.56 7.19
CA CYS A 98 4.72 -2.17 8.54
C CYS A 98 4.14 -3.11 9.60
N MET A 99 2.84 -3.43 9.52
CA MET A 99 2.18 -4.37 10.42
C MET A 99 2.80 -5.78 10.33
N GLN A 100 3.14 -6.23 9.12
CA GLN A 100 3.86 -7.49 8.92
C GLN A 100 5.27 -7.48 9.50
N LYS A 101 6.03 -6.40 9.30
CA LYS A 101 7.37 -6.24 9.89
C LYS A 101 7.31 -6.30 11.41
N LEU A 102 6.38 -5.57 12.02
CA LEU A 102 6.13 -5.58 13.46
C LEU A 102 5.80 -6.99 13.96
N ARG A 103 4.89 -7.70 13.29
CA ARG A 103 4.58 -9.10 13.62
C ARG A 103 5.81 -10.01 13.54
N ILE A 104 6.63 -9.88 12.49
CA ILE A 104 7.86 -10.67 12.32
C ILE A 104 8.84 -10.38 13.45
N ASP A 105 8.99 -9.11 13.81
CA ASP A 105 9.88 -8.66 14.88
C ASP A 105 9.48 -9.27 16.24
N VAL A 106 8.19 -9.15 16.61
CA VAL A 106 7.63 -9.78 17.81
C VAL A 106 7.80 -11.30 17.76
N MET A 107 7.59 -11.92 16.60
CA MET A 107 7.73 -13.36 16.41
C MET A 107 9.16 -13.87 16.66
N LYS A 108 10.19 -13.06 16.40
CA LYS A 108 11.61 -13.41 16.65
C LYS A 108 11.94 -13.58 18.13
N ASN A 109 11.16 -12.97 19.02
CA ASN A 109 11.33 -13.11 20.48
C ASN A 109 10.88 -14.48 20.99
N PHE A 110 10.21 -15.29 20.17
CA PHE A 110 9.76 -16.63 20.52
C PHE A 110 10.60 -17.70 19.82
N ASN A 111 10.91 -18.79 20.53
CA ASN A 111 11.51 -19.97 19.93
C ASN A 111 10.63 -20.48 18.76
N THR A 112 11.25 -20.86 17.64
CA THR A 112 10.56 -21.32 16.42
C THR A 112 9.67 -22.55 16.63
N ARG A 113 9.95 -23.38 17.64
CA ARG A 113 9.15 -24.56 18.00
C ARG A 113 7.97 -24.23 18.90
N SER A 114 7.96 -23.06 19.53
CA SER A 114 6.91 -22.64 20.46
C SER A 114 5.55 -22.49 19.77
N THR A 115 4.48 -22.72 20.53
CA THR A 115 3.10 -22.56 20.04
C THR A 115 2.84 -21.10 19.64
N ASN A 116 3.35 -20.13 20.39
CA ASN A 116 3.15 -18.70 20.11
C ASN A 116 3.78 -18.28 18.77
N ASN A 117 5.01 -18.71 18.49
CA ASN A 117 5.65 -18.48 17.19
C ASN A 117 4.82 -19.07 16.04
N LYS A 118 4.37 -20.33 16.19
CA LYS A 118 3.54 -21.02 15.19
C LYS A 118 2.19 -20.33 14.98
N LYS A 119 1.53 -19.84 16.04
CA LYS A 119 0.29 -19.05 15.95
C LYS A 119 0.52 -17.74 15.18
N LEU A 120 1.53 -16.95 15.53
CA LEU A 120 1.89 -15.70 14.84
C LEU A 120 2.23 -15.94 13.36
N LYS A 121 2.85 -17.08 13.02
CA LYS A 121 3.17 -17.45 11.64
C LYS A 121 1.98 -17.97 10.86
N LYS A 122 1.11 -18.79 11.44
CA LYS A 122 -0.02 -19.42 10.73
C LYS A 122 -1.20 -18.46 10.54
N TYR A 123 -1.49 -17.64 11.54
CA TYR A 123 -2.70 -16.80 11.59
C TYR A 123 -2.42 -15.32 11.33
N TRP A 124 -1.28 -14.97 10.73
CA TRP A 124 -0.89 -13.59 10.44
C TRP A 124 -1.94 -12.78 9.68
N LYS A 125 -2.76 -13.42 8.84
CA LYS A 125 -3.83 -12.75 8.09
C LYS A 125 -4.94 -12.19 8.99
N VAL A 126 -5.12 -12.76 10.19
CA VAL A 126 -6.09 -12.25 11.18
C VAL A 126 -5.71 -10.84 11.62
N LEU A 127 -4.42 -10.57 11.84
CA LEU A 127 -3.90 -9.24 12.22
C LEU A 127 -4.08 -8.18 11.12
N LEU A 128 -4.27 -8.59 9.85
CA LEU A 128 -4.46 -7.67 8.74
C LEU A 128 -5.92 -7.44 8.36
N LYS A 129 -6.81 -8.30 8.84
CA LYS A 129 -8.22 -8.24 8.47
C LYS A 129 -8.86 -7.07 9.19
N LYS A 130 -9.71 -6.31 8.50
CA LYS A 130 -10.53 -5.27 9.15
C LYS A 130 -11.32 -5.88 10.30
N ASN A 131 -11.33 -5.24 11.46
CA ASN A 131 -11.95 -5.77 12.68
C ASN A 131 -13.43 -6.18 12.47
N PHE A 132 -14.19 -5.37 11.75
CA PHE A 132 -15.60 -5.63 11.46
C PHE A 132 -15.83 -6.82 10.50
N ASN A 133 -14.79 -7.31 9.83
CA ASN A 133 -14.86 -8.50 8.98
C ASN A 133 -14.42 -9.79 9.72
N LEU A 134 -14.03 -9.71 11.00
CA LEU A 134 -13.66 -10.89 11.78
C LEU A 134 -14.92 -11.64 12.22
N ASN A 135 -14.92 -12.96 11.98
CA ASN A 135 -15.93 -13.85 12.51
C ASN A 135 -15.75 -14.03 14.01
N GLY A 136 -16.80 -13.69 14.77
CA GLY A 136 -16.92 -13.91 16.20
C GLY A 136 -18.09 -14.82 16.61
N VAL A 137 -18.77 -15.43 15.63
CA VAL A 137 -20.00 -16.20 15.88
C VAL A 137 -19.76 -17.68 15.67
N LYS A 138 -19.21 -18.07 14.51
CA LYS A 138 -18.98 -19.47 14.17
C LYS A 138 -17.64 -19.95 14.72
N PHE A 139 -17.66 -21.08 15.42
CA PHE A 139 -16.46 -21.68 15.99
C PHE A 139 -15.95 -22.79 15.07
N TYR A 140 -14.63 -22.88 14.92
CA TYR A 140 -13.96 -23.89 14.10
C TYR A 140 -12.76 -24.48 14.85
N LYS A 141 -12.31 -25.65 14.40
CA LYS A 141 -11.06 -26.25 14.87
C LYS A 141 -9.87 -25.61 14.17
N TYR A 142 -8.95 -25.04 14.95
CA TYR A 142 -7.71 -24.44 14.45
C TYR A 142 -6.49 -25.19 15.01
N VAL A 143 -5.52 -25.51 14.14
CA VAL A 143 -4.37 -26.40 14.43
C VAL A 143 -3.62 -26.08 15.72
N HIS A 144 -3.37 -24.80 16.04
CA HIS A 144 -2.60 -24.40 17.24
C HIS A 144 -3.48 -24.00 18.43
N TYR A 145 -4.77 -24.32 18.38
CA TYR A 145 -5.73 -24.06 19.46
C TYR A 145 -6.37 -25.38 19.92
N LYS A 146 -6.29 -25.63 21.24
CA LYS A 146 -6.87 -26.85 21.84
C LYS A 146 -8.40 -26.82 21.73
N LYS A 147 -9.01 -25.71 22.10
CA LYS A 147 -10.46 -25.47 22.01
C LYS A 147 -10.86 -25.01 20.62
N TRP A 148 -12.13 -25.20 20.29
CA TRP A 148 -12.73 -24.55 19.13
C TRP A 148 -12.67 -23.04 19.37
N THR A 149 -12.38 -22.27 18.32
CA THR A 149 -12.21 -20.81 18.43
C THR A 149 -12.69 -20.13 17.14
N ASN A 150 -12.61 -18.81 17.10
CA ASN A 150 -12.98 -17.99 15.95
C ASN A 150 -11.92 -16.91 15.69
N THR A 151 -12.06 -16.15 14.60
CA THR A 151 -11.02 -15.18 14.23
C THR A 151 -10.91 -13.98 15.17
N LYS A 152 -11.98 -13.61 15.91
CA LYS A 152 -11.91 -12.56 16.94
C LYS A 152 -11.11 -13.04 18.16
N GLU A 153 -11.37 -14.25 18.64
CA GLU A 153 -10.60 -14.84 19.74
C GLU A 153 -9.14 -15.07 19.37
N ILE A 154 -8.87 -15.54 18.16
CA ILE A 154 -7.50 -15.66 17.64
C ILE A 154 -6.82 -14.29 17.63
N LEU A 155 -7.50 -13.22 17.22
CA LEU A 155 -6.93 -11.88 17.26
C LEU A 155 -6.55 -11.50 18.69
N ILE A 156 -7.47 -11.64 19.64
CA ILE A 156 -7.23 -11.31 21.06
C ILE A 156 -6.03 -12.08 21.61
N ASP A 157 -5.96 -13.39 21.37
CA ASP A 157 -4.84 -14.24 21.79
C ASP A 157 -3.51 -13.76 21.18
N LEU A 158 -3.48 -13.44 19.88
CA LEU A 158 -2.26 -12.94 19.22
C LEU A 158 -1.81 -11.58 19.78
N LEU A 159 -2.73 -10.65 20.01
CA LEU A 159 -2.40 -9.32 20.55
C LEU A 159 -1.93 -9.39 22.00
N SER A 160 -2.42 -10.36 22.78
CA SER A 160 -1.96 -10.59 24.17
C SER A 160 -0.49 -11.02 24.27
N LEU A 161 0.14 -11.43 23.16
CA LEU A 161 1.53 -11.87 23.14
C LEU A 161 2.53 -10.70 23.24
N SER A 162 2.11 -9.46 22.96
CA SER A 162 2.98 -8.29 23.01
C SER A 162 2.19 -6.98 22.98
N ASP A 163 2.44 -6.11 23.94
CA ASP A 163 1.85 -4.76 23.99
C ASP A 163 2.18 -3.95 22.74
N ARG A 164 3.42 -4.08 22.23
CA ARG A 164 3.85 -3.42 21.00
C ARG A 164 3.05 -3.89 19.79
N LEU A 165 2.73 -5.18 19.72
CA LEU A 165 1.87 -5.73 18.66
C LEU A 165 0.43 -5.21 18.79
N SER A 166 -0.08 -5.15 20.02
CA SER A 166 -1.41 -4.62 20.33
C SER A 166 -1.56 -3.16 19.89
N VAL A 167 -0.65 -2.28 20.33
CA VAL A 167 -0.65 -0.85 19.97
C VAL A 167 -0.51 -0.67 18.46
N GLY A 168 0.43 -1.36 17.82
CA GLY A 168 0.62 -1.28 16.37
C GLY A 168 -0.60 -1.77 15.58
N HIS A 169 -1.29 -2.80 16.07
CA HIS A 169 -2.53 -3.27 15.47
C HIS A 169 -3.67 -2.25 15.62
N SER A 170 -3.82 -1.62 16.78
CA SER A 170 -4.83 -0.57 16.99
C SER A 170 -4.65 0.58 16.02
N LEU A 171 -3.43 1.10 15.89
CA LEU A 171 -3.08 2.15 14.92
C LEU A 171 -3.38 1.71 13.47
N TYR A 172 -3.04 0.47 13.13
CA TYR A 172 -3.34 -0.08 11.81
C TYR A 172 -4.85 -0.16 11.52
N GLN A 173 -5.67 -0.52 12.52
CA GLN A 173 -7.13 -0.61 12.36
C GLN A 173 -7.78 0.77 12.28
N GLU A 174 -7.28 1.76 13.03
CA GLU A 174 -7.69 3.15 12.90
C GLU A 174 -7.45 3.66 11.48
N PHE A 175 -6.24 3.50 10.97
CA PHE A 175 -5.91 3.83 9.57
C PHE A 175 -6.87 3.13 8.57
N LEU A 176 -7.10 1.83 8.73
CA LEU A 176 -8.00 1.08 7.83
C LEU A 176 -9.45 1.57 7.91
N TYR A 177 -9.89 2.04 9.07
CA TYR A 177 -11.23 2.58 9.29
C TYR A 177 -11.38 3.92 8.57
N THR A 178 -10.43 4.84 8.77
CA THR A 178 -10.38 6.15 8.09
C THR A 178 -10.41 6.01 6.57
N ILE A 179 -9.56 5.13 6.02
CA ILE A 179 -9.53 4.85 4.57
C ILE A 179 -10.85 4.21 4.09
N HIS A 180 -11.46 3.33 4.90
CA HIS A 180 -12.71 2.68 4.51
C HIS A 180 -13.88 3.66 4.40
N ASN A 181 -13.98 4.58 5.36
CA ASN A 181 -15.07 5.55 5.43
C ASN A 181 -14.82 6.79 4.57
N ARG A 182 -13.63 6.92 3.97
CA ARG A 182 -13.21 8.11 3.23
C ARG A 182 -13.26 9.36 4.10
N ASP A 183 -12.90 9.20 5.37
CA ASP A 183 -12.88 10.25 6.36
C ASP A 183 -11.62 11.10 6.17
N ILE A 184 -11.78 12.28 5.54
CA ILE A 184 -10.67 13.17 5.17
C ILE A 184 -10.09 13.81 6.43
N ASP A 185 -10.94 14.36 7.30
CA ASP A 185 -10.52 15.02 8.55
C ASP A 185 -9.84 14.03 9.51
N GLY A 186 -10.38 12.80 9.59
CA GLY A 186 -9.76 11.71 10.33
C GLY A 186 -8.39 11.32 9.76
N LEU A 187 -8.20 11.40 8.44
CA LEU A 187 -6.92 11.11 7.80
C LEU A 187 -5.89 12.20 8.07
N GLU A 188 -6.28 13.46 8.02
CA GLU A 188 -5.40 14.57 8.40
C GLU A 188 -4.99 14.47 9.86
N THR A 189 -5.93 14.17 10.75
CA THR A 189 -5.66 14.01 12.18
C THR A 189 -4.73 12.84 12.45
N PHE A 190 -4.91 11.72 11.74
CA PHE A 190 -4.06 10.54 11.88
C PHE A 190 -2.59 10.79 11.53
N PHE A 191 -2.30 11.74 10.64
CA PHE A 191 -0.94 12.07 10.20
C PHE A 191 -0.32 13.28 10.92
N ARG A 192 -1.03 13.94 11.84
CA ARG A 192 -0.50 15.01 12.69
C ARG A 192 0.18 14.45 13.93
#